data_AF-R7PE06-F1
#
_entry.id   AF-R7PE06-F1
#
_cell.length_a   1.000
_cell.length_b   1.000
_cell.length_c   1.000
_cell.angle_alpha   90.00
_cell.angle_beta   90.00
_cell.angle_gamma   90.00
#
_symmetry.space_group_name_H-M   'P 1'
#
loop_
_entity.id
_entity.type
_entity.pdbx_description
1 polymer ?
#
loop_
_entity_poly.entity_id
_entity_poly.type
_entity_poly.pdbx_seq_one_letter_code
_entity_poly.pdbx_strand_id
1 'polypeptide(L)'
;MKVNIEESWRQQLQPEFDQPYFAALTDFVRRAYSAGPCYPPGPQIFNAFNLCPFSRVKVVIIGQDPYHEPGQAEGLCFSVADGVPQPPSLQNIFKEIENDLGRPAPQSGSLRRWAEQGVLLLNATLTVQAHRAGSHQGRGWETFTDAVISRLNREREHLVFMLWGSYAQRKGLVIDHQRHLVLQSAHPSPLSAYRGFFGNHHFSRANQYLQDHGQSPINW
;
A
#
# COMPACT_ATOMS: atom_id res chain seq x y z
N MET A 1 -7.05 7.22 19.82
CA MET A 1 -5.74 7.03 19.17
C MET A 1 -5.28 8.41 18.74
N LYS A 2 -4.07 8.87 19.08
CA LYS A 2 -3.55 10.14 18.51
C LYS A 2 -2.99 9.81 17.13
N VAL A 3 -3.56 10.37 16.07
CA VAL A 3 -3.06 10.15 14.71
C VAL A 3 -1.75 10.90 14.55
N ASN A 4 -0.66 10.15 14.42
CA ASN A 4 0.65 10.67 14.10
C ASN A 4 0.98 10.26 12.67
N ILE A 5 0.86 11.23 11.77
CA ILE A 5 1.07 11.09 10.33
C ILE A 5 1.94 12.25 9.86
N GLU A 6 2.75 12.04 8.84
CA GLU A 6 3.59 13.09 8.23
C GLU A 6 2.76 14.32 7.85
N GLU A 7 3.35 15.50 8.05
CA GLU A 7 2.63 16.78 8.06
C GLU A 7 1.94 17.09 6.74
N SER A 8 2.58 16.80 5.60
CA SER A 8 1.94 17.01 4.30
C SER A 8 0.67 16.17 4.15
N TRP A 9 0.68 14.92 4.63
CA TRP A 9 -0.53 14.09 4.68
C TRP A 9 -1.57 14.59 5.68
N ARG A 10 -1.14 15.03 6.87
CA ARG A 10 -2.04 15.62 7.87
C ARG A 10 -2.85 16.75 7.27
N GLN A 11 -2.22 17.66 6.53
CA GLN A 11 -2.90 18.79 5.89
C GLN A 11 -3.95 18.33 4.87
N GLN A 12 -3.64 17.29 4.08
CA GLN A 12 -4.56 16.78 3.08
C GLN A 12 -5.75 15.99 3.65
N LEU A 13 -5.54 15.32 4.79
CA LEU A 13 -6.48 14.36 5.37
C LEU A 13 -7.16 14.86 6.64
N GLN A 14 -6.86 16.07 7.11
CA GLN A 14 -7.51 16.68 8.27
C GLN A 14 -9.05 16.64 8.17
N PRO A 15 -9.68 16.95 7.02
CA PRO A 15 -11.14 16.85 6.90
C PRO A 15 -11.70 15.46 7.16
N GLU A 16 -10.93 14.39 6.89
CA GLU A 16 -11.32 13.01 7.15
C GLU A 16 -11.20 12.66 8.65
N PHE A 17 -10.16 13.15 9.31
CA PHE A 17 -9.95 12.94 10.75
C PHE A 17 -11.04 13.57 11.61
N ASP A 18 -11.67 14.63 11.11
CA ASP A 18 -12.76 15.34 11.78
C ASP A 18 -14.13 14.71 11.52
N GLN A 19 -14.23 13.70 10.63
CA GLN A 19 -15.49 13.03 10.33
C GLN A 19 -15.93 12.07 11.45
N PRO A 20 -17.25 11.91 11.68
CA PRO A 20 -17.78 10.96 12.65
C PRO A 20 -17.34 9.51 12.40
N TYR A 21 -17.20 9.10 11.14
CA TYR A 21 -16.77 7.74 10.80
C TYR A 21 -15.34 7.46 11.30
N PHE A 22 -14.45 8.45 11.26
CA PHE A 22 -13.08 8.30 11.68
C PHE A 22 -12.97 8.21 13.19
N ALA A 23 -13.77 8.99 13.93
CA ALA A 23 -13.90 8.85 15.39
C ALA A 23 -14.33 7.42 15.77
N ALA A 24 -15.40 6.91 15.15
CA ALA A 24 -15.89 5.55 15.36
C ALA A 24 -14.83 4.48 15.02
N LEU A 25 -14.12 4.67 13.91
CA LEU A 25 -13.00 3.82 13.51
C LEU A 25 -11.89 3.79 14.59
N THR A 26 -11.44 4.96 15.07
CA THR A 26 -10.36 5.02 16.06
C THR A 26 -10.76 4.39 17.40
N ASP A 27 -12.03 4.48 17.80
CA ASP A 27 -12.55 3.83 19.00
C ASP A 27 -12.68 2.33 18.84
N PHE A 28 -13.10 1.86 17.66
CA PHE A 28 -13.06 0.44 17.30
C PHE A 28 -11.62 -0.10 17.38
N VAL A 29 -10.66 0.56 16.73
CA VAL A 29 -9.25 0.14 16.72
C VAL A 29 -8.69 0.14 18.14
N ARG A 30 -8.96 1.17 18.96
CA ARG A 30 -8.49 1.21 20.35
C ARG A 30 -9.02 -0.01 21.13
N ARG A 31 -10.31 -0.33 21.02
CA ARG A 31 -10.90 -1.49 21.69
C ARG A 31 -10.33 -2.80 21.20
N ALA A 32 -10.11 -2.95 19.89
CA ALA A 32 -9.52 -4.16 19.31
C ALA A 32 -8.11 -4.42 19.87
N TYR A 33 -7.24 -3.40 19.90
CA TYR A 33 -5.89 -3.52 20.44
C TYR A 33 -5.86 -3.74 21.96
N SER A 34 -6.86 -3.26 22.70
CA SER A 34 -7.01 -3.57 24.12
C SER A 34 -7.54 -4.98 24.39
N ALA A 35 -8.31 -5.55 23.46
CA ALA A 35 -8.93 -6.88 23.62
C ALA A 35 -7.98 -8.03 23.23
N GLY A 36 -6.97 -7.77 22.41
CA GLY A 36 -5.98 -8.79 22.04
C GLY A 36 -5.00 -8.32 20.97
N PRO A 37 -4.09 -9.21 20.53
CA PRO A 37 -3.07 -8.88 19.55
C PRO A 37 -3.68 -8.44 18.22
N CYS A 38 -3.24 -7.27 17.75
CA CYS A 38 -3.59 -6.69 16.45
C CYS A 38 -2.31 -6.21 15.75
N TYR A 39 -2.35 -6.17 14.42
CA TYR A 39 -1.22 -5.79 13.59
C TYR A 39 -1.59 -4.69 12.59
N PRO A 40 -0.63 -3.83 12.20
CA PRO A 40 0.73 -3.72 12.74
C PRO A 40 0.73 -3.15 14.18
N PRO A 41 1.87 -3.10 14.90
CA PRO A 41 1.96 -2.36 16.15
C PRO A 41 1.42 -0.92 16.02
N GLY A 42 0.76 -0.39 17.05
CA GLY A 42 0.06 0.91 17.00
C GLY A 42 0.84 2.08 16.38
N PRO A 43 2.12 2.30 16.72
CA PRO A 43 2.95 3.35 16.11
C PRO A 43 3.18 3.19 14.60
N GLN A 44 2.97 1.99 14.06
CA GLN A 44 3.25 1.64 12.67
C GLN A 44 2.02 1.68 11.77
N ILE A 45 0.81 1.90 12.30
CA ILE A 45 -0.45 1.90 11.53
C ILE A 45 -0.38 2.85 10.31
N PHE A 46 0.28 4.00 10.47
CA PHE A 46 0.41 5.01 9.42
C PHE A 46 1.81 5.06 8.76
N ASN A 47 2.62 4.00 8.87
CA ASN A 47 3.99 3.99 8.34
C ASN A 47 4.08 4.30 6.84
N ALA A 48 3.14 3.82 6.02
CA ALA A 48 3.10 4.14 4.59
C ALA A 48 3.11 5.65 4.32
N PHE A 49 2.37 6.42 5.12
CA PHE A 49 2.28 7.87 5.00
C PHE A 49 3.51 8.57 5.59
N ASN A 50 4.06 8.02 6.67
CA ASN A 50 5.25 8.58 7.33
C ASN A 50 6.53 8.46 6.49
N LEU A 51 6.66 7.37 5.73
CA LEU A 51 7.82 7.11 4.88
C LEU A 51 7.69 7.74 3.49
N CYS A 52 6.47 8.01 3.03
CA CYS A 52 6.18 8.55 1.70
C CYS A 52 5.31 9.80 1.83
N PRO A 53 5.89 11.01 2.00
CA PRO A 53 5.14 12.26 2.09
C PRO A 53 4.25 12.49 0.87
N PHE A 54 3.09 13.15 1.05
CA PHE A 54 2.11 13.41 -0.01
C PHE A 54 2.75 14.02 -1.26
N SER A 55 3.64 14.99 -1.05
CA SER A 55 4.31 15.72 -2.12
C SER A 55 5.33 14.88 -2.91
N ARG A 56 5.72 13.71 -2.39
CA ARG A 56 6.75 12.81 -2.94
C ARG A 56 6.19 11.52 -3.52
N VAL A 57 4.87 11.31 -3.43
CA VAL A 57 4.24 10.13 -4.04
C VAL A 57 4.45 10.15 -5.56
N LYS A 58 4.92 9.01 -6.08
CA LYS A 58 5.13 8.71 -7.50
C LYS A 58 4.37 7.46 -7.94
N VAL A 59 4.40 6.43 -7.09
CA VAL A 59 3.73 5.14 -7.33
C VAL A 59 2.83 4.82 -6.15
N VAL A 60 1.65 4.27 -6.40
CA VAL A 60 0.72 3.78 -5.38
C VAL A 60 0.48 2.30 -5.63
N ILE A 61 0.79 1.46 -4.63
CA ILE A 61 0.51 0.03 -4.65
C ILE A 61 -0.56 -0.25 -3.60
N ILE A 62 -1.64 -0.92 -4.01
CA ILE A 62 -2.79 -1.18 -3.13
C ILE A 62 -2.83 -2.65 -2.72
N GLY A 63 -2.66 -2.90 -1.42
CA GLY A 63 -2.95 -4.18 -0.78
C GLY A 63 -4.34 -4.21 -0.15
N GLN A 64 -4.75 -5.38 0.33
CA GLN A 64 -6.06 -5.58 0.96
C GLN A 64 -6.02 -5.24 2.45
N ASP A 65 -5.38 -6.09 3.24
CA ASP A 65 -5.21 -5.97 4.69
C ASP A 65 -3.77 -6.31 5.11
N PRO A 66 -3.31 -5.88 6.31
CA PRO A 66 -1.99 -6.22 6.79
C PRO A 66 -1.84 -7.72 6.99
N TYR A 67 -0.61 -8.22 6.97
CA TYR A 67 -0.33 -9.58 7.42
C TYR A 67 -0.79 -9.78 8.87
N HIS A 68 -1.41 -10.93 9.14
CA HIS A 68 -2.05 -11.23 10.42
C HIS A 68 -1.22 -12.15 11.34
N GLU A 69 0.01 -12.50 10.96
CA GLU A 69 0.92 -13.28 11.80
C GLU A 69 1.88 -12.38 12.60
N PRO A 70 2.33 -12.85 13.78
CA PRO A 70 3.26 -12.10 14.61
C PRO A 70 4.53 -11.66 13.86
N GLY A 71 4.88 -10.38 14.01
CA GLY A 71 6.13 -9.81 13.48
C GLY A 71 6.14 -9.52 11.97
N GLN A 72 5.08 -9.84 11.22
CA GLN A 72 5.07 -9.64 9.77
C GLN A 72 4.75 -8.19 9.37
N ALA A 73 3.59 -7.67 9.77
CA ALA A 73 3.12 -6.38 9.27
C ALA A 73 3.86 -5.20 9.91
N GLU A 74 4.39 -4.31 9.06
CA GLU A 74 5.05 -3.06 9.47
C GLU A 74 4.35 -1.79 8.99
N GLY A 75 3.05 -1.90 8.63
CA GLY A 75 2.25 -0.76 8.15
C GLY A 75 2.50 -0.36 6.69
N LEU A 76 3.04 -1.30 5.90
CA LEU A 76 3.28 -1.19 4.46
C LEU A 76 2.67 -2.42 3.79
N CYS A 77 1.89 -2.27 2.71
CA CYS A 77 1.37 -3.44 1.98
C CYS A 77 2.51 -4.29 1.42
N PHE A 78 2.34 -5.61 1.43
CA PHE A 78 3.31 -6.64 1.00
C PHE A 78 4.63 -6.72 1.76
N SER A 79 5.06 -5.67 2.45
CA SER A 79 6.32 -5.59 3.18
C SER A 79 6.33 -6.45 4.44
N VAL A 80 7.50 -7.02 4.76
CA VAL A 80 7.80 -7.61 6.07
C VAL A 80 9.15 -7.09 6.58
N ALA A 81 9.33 -7.03 7.90
CA ALA A 81 10.60 -6.60 8.48
C ALA A 81 11.76 -7.54 8.13
N ASP A 82 13.00 -7.03 8.20
CA ASP A 82 14.20 -7.85 8.00
C ASP A 82 14.27 -9.03 8.99
N GLY A 83 14.72 -10.18 8.49
CA GLY A 83 14.77 -11.43 9.26
C GLY A 83 13.45 -12.20 9.33
N VAL A 84 12.34 -11.61 8.86
CA VAL A 84 11.06 -12.31 8.75
C VAL A 84 11.00 -13.08 7.41
N PRO A 85 10.59 -14.36 7.40
CA PRO A 85 10.40 -15.11 6.17
C PRO A 85 9.44 -14.38 5.21
N GLN A 86 9.90 -14.17 3.98
CA GLN A 86 9.11 -13.48 2.96
C GLN A 86 7.82 -14.27 2.66
N PRO A 87 6.64 -13.64 2.75
CA PRO A 87 5.38 -14.31 2.41
C PRO A 87 5.32 -14.67 0.91
N PRO A 88 4.53 -15.68 0.51
CA PRO A 88 4.50 -16.16 -0.87
C PRO A 88 4.17 -15.07 -1.90
N SER A 89 3.30 -14.12 -1.58
CA SER A 89 3.00 -12.98 -2.45
C SER A 89 4.22 -12.08 -2.68
N LEU A 90 5.02 -11.84 -1.64
CA LEU A 90 6.24 -11.02 -1.74
C LEU A 90 7.33 -11.74 -2.55
N GLN A 91 7.47 -13.05 -2.37
CA GLN A 91 8.39 -13.86 -3.19
C GLN A 91 8.03 -13.76 -4.68
N ASN A 92 6.73 -13.82 -5.01
CA ASN A 92 6.28 -13.66 -6.39
C ASN A 92 6.51 -12.24 -6.93
N ILE A 93 6.33 -11.20 -6.11
CA ILE A 93 6.69 -9.82 -6.46
C ILE A 93 8.18 -9.74 -6.85
N PHE A 94 9.07 -10.29 -6.02
CA PHE A 94 10.50 -10.29 -6.30
C PHE A 94 10.87 -11.11 -7.53
N LYS A 95 10.25 -12.28 -7.73
CA LYS A 95 10.44 -13.07 -8.96
C LYS A 95 10.02 -12.30 -10.22
N GLU A 96 8.93 -11.54 -10.16
CA GLU A 96 8.52 -10.69 -11.28
C GLU A 96 9.49 -9.53 -11.50
N ILE A 97 10.02 -8.90 -10.44
CA ILE A 97 11.07 -7.87 -10.56
C ILE A 97 12.31 -8.42 -11.25
N GLU A 98 12.75 -9.62 -10.87
CA GLU A 98 13.92 -10.27 -11.49
C GLU A 98 13.71 -10.53 -12.98
N ASN A 99 12.52 -11.04 -13.34
CA ASN A 99 12.17 -11.29 -14.73
C ASN A 99 12.02 -9.99 -15.54
N ASP A 100 11.44 -8.96 -14.94
CA ASP A 100 11.14 -7.69 -15.60
C ASP A 100 12.41 -6.83 -15.80
N LEU A 101 13.26 -6.75 -14.79
CA LEU A 101 14.43 -5.85 -14.77
C LEU A 101 15.76 -6.55 -15.06
N GLY A 102 15.79 -7.88 -15.10
CA GLY A 102 17.00 -8.67 -15.35
C GLY A 102 18.07 -8.54 -14.26
N ARG A 103 17.66 -8.22 -13.02
CA ARG A 103 18.55 -8.02 -11.86
C ARG A 103 18.02 -8.78 -10.66
N PRO A 104 18.91 -9.33 -9.80
CA PRO A 104 18.47 -10.08 -8.62
C PRO A 104 17.68 -9.18 -7.67
N ALA A 105 16.61 -9.73 -7.08
CA ALA A 105 15.86 -9.03 -6.07
C ALA A 105 16.67 -8.95 -4.75
N PRO A 106 16.48 -7.88 -3.96
CA PRO A 106 17.11 -7.80 -2.65
C PRO A 106 16.70 -8.96 -1.73
N GLN A 107 17.63 -9.41 -0.88
CA GLN A 107 17.33 -10.44 0.12
C GLN A 107 16.35 -9.95 1.19
N SER A 108 16.34 -8.63 1.45
CA SER A 108 15.44 -7.98 2.40
C SER A 108 13.98 -8.05 1.94
N GLY A 109 13.12 -8.55 2.83
CA GLY A 109 11.67 -8.50 2.65
C GLY A 109 11.07 -7.11 2.91
N SER A 110 11.84 -6.16 3.44
CA SER A 110 11.35 -4.83 3.76
C SER A 110 11.35 -3.93 2.54
N LEU A 111 10.17 -3.42 2.21
CA LEU A 111 9.90 -2.49 1.13
C LEU A 111 9.97 -1.03 1.59
N ARG A 112 10.50 -0.73 2.79
CA ARG A 112 10.76 0.64 3.25
C ARG A 112 11.57 1.46 2.25
N ARG A 113 12.57 0.81 1.63
CA ARG A 113 13.40 1.40 0.57
C ARG A 113 12.57 1.93 -0.61
N TRP A 114 11.41 1.34 -0.91
CA TRP A 114 10.50 1.85 -1.95
C TRP A 114 9.68 3.02 -1.44
N ALA A 115 9.18 2.92 -0.20
CA ALA A 115 8.42 3.99 0.42
C ALA A 115 9.19 5.31 0.46
N GLU A 116 10.47 5.26 0.85
CA GLU A 116 11.36 6.41 0.91
C GLU A 116 11.68 7.02 -0.47
N GLN A 117 11.45 6.28 -1.56
CA GLN A 117 11.62 6.72 -2.95
C GLN A 117 10.33 7.28 -3.58
N GLY A 118 9.20 7.25 -2.86
CA GLY A 118 7.92 7.75 -3.36
C GLY A 118 6.90 6.66 -3.72
N VAL A 119 7.09 5.42 -3.27
CA VAL A 119 6.11 4.33 -3.44
C VAL A 119 5.19 4.25 -2.23
N LEU A 120 3.96 4.73 -2.35
CA LEU A 120 2.96 4.60 -1.31
C LEU A 120 2.42 3.16 -1.26
N LEU A 121 2.87 2.40 -0.26
CA LEU A 121 2.49 1.00 0.00
C LEU A 121 1.23 0.93 0.89
N LEU A 122 0.07 1.18 0.30
CA LEU A 122 -1.20 1.36 1.01
C LEU A 122 -2.00 0.06 1.08
N ASN A 123 -2.39 -0.38 2.27
CA ASN A 123 -3.47 -1.37 2.41
C ASN A 123 -4.84 -0.66 2.44
N ALA A 124 -5.89 -1.32 1.97
CA ALA A 124 -7.25 -0.78 2.05
C ALA A 124 -7.81 -0.78 3.49
N THR A 125 -7.46 -1.78 4.29
CA THR A 125 -7.59 -1.73 5.75
C THR A 125 -6.21 -1.61 6.38
N LEU A 126 -6.05 -0.75 7.40
CA LEU A 126 -4.71 -0.48 7.98
C LEU A 126 -4.40 -1.31 9.23
N THR A 127 -5.38 -2.04 9.77
CA THR A 127 -5.17 -2.91 10.93
C THR A 127 -5.90 -4.24 10.76
N VAL A 128 -5.45 -5.27 11.47
CA VAL A 128 -6.05 -6.61 11.48
C VAL A 128 -5.88 -7.25 12.86
N GLN A 129 -6.82 -8.08 13.28
CA GLN A 129 -6.67 -8.95 14.46
C GLN A 129 -5.76 -10.14 14.13
N ALA A 130 -4.90 -10.54 15.07
CA ALA A 130 -3.99 -11.67 14.88
C ALA A 130 -4.75 -12.94 14.45
N HIS A 131 -4.18 -13.64 13.46
CA HIS A 131 -4.72 -14.88 12.86
C HIS A 131 -6.13 -14.76 12.25
N ARG A 132 -6.61 -13.54 11.98
CA ARG A 132 -7.95 -13.29 11.44
C ARG A 132 -7.90 -12.29 10.29
N ALA A 133 -7.51 -12.77 9.11
CA ALA A 133 -7.55 -12.01 7.86
C ALA A 133 -8.89 -11.28 7.68
N GLY A 134 -8.84 -10.01 7.27
CA GLY A 134 -10.03 -9.19 7.01
C GLY A 134 -10.89 -8.84 8.23
N SER A 135 -10.45 -9.16 9.46
CA SER A 135 -11.25 -8.94 10.70
C SER A 135 -11.67 -7.48 10.96
N HIS A 136 -10.96 -6.50 10.38
CA HIS A 136 -11.28 -5.08 10.52
C HIS A 136 -11.89 -4.47 9.24
N GLN A 137 -12.30 -5.29 8.28
CA GLN A 137 -13.05 -4.82 7.11
C GLN A 137 -14.41 -4.24 7.50
N GLY A 138 -14.85 -3.23 6.76
CA GLY A 138 -16.13 -2.54 6.96
C GLY A 138 -16.18 -1.70 8.25
N ARG A 139 -15.01 -1.38 8.84
CA ARG A 139 -14.92 -0.60 10.09
C ARG A 139 -14.57 0.87 9.87
N GLY A 140 -14.43 1.30 8.61
CA GLY A 140 -14.18 2.68 8.21
C GLY A 140 -12.79 2.93 7.61
N TRP A 141 -11.90 1.93 7.60
CA TRP A 141 -10.61 2.08 6.94
C TRP A 141 -10.74 2.25 5.43
N GLU A 142 -11.69 1.56 4.82
CA GLU A 142 -11.93 1.63 3.38
C GLU A 142 -12.32 3.06 2.98
N THR A 143 -13.24 3.68 3.73
CA THR A 143 -13.62 5.10 3.56
C THR A 143 -12.41 6.01 3.66
N PHE A 144 -11.57 5.84 4.68
CA PHE A 144 -10.36 6.64 4.85
C PHE A 144 -9.38 6.45 3.68
N THR A 145 -9.11 5.22 3.27
CA THR A 145 -8.15 4.96 2.20
C THR A 145 -8.72 5.30 0.82
N ASP A 146 -10.05 5.35 0.65
CA ASP A 146 -10.71 5.88 -0.55
C ASP A 146 -10.49 7.38 -0.65
N ALA A 147 -10.61 8.11 0.46
CA ALA A 147 -10.29 9.54 0.51
C ALA A 147 -8.82 9.81 0.16
N VAL A 148 -7.89 8.96 0.63
CA VAL A 148 -6.46 9.03 0.26
C VAL A 148 -6.26 8.92 -1.26
N ILE A 149 -6.86 7.92 -1.89
CA ILE A 149 -6.74 7.70 -3.35
C ILE A 149 -7.40 8.85 -4.11
N SER A 150 -8.59 9.28 -3.69
CA SER A 150 -9.30 10.41 -4.30
C SER A 150 -8.48 11.70 -4.24
N ARG A 151 -7.84 11.97 -3.10
CA ARG A 151 -6.98 13.15 -2.92
C ARG A 151 -5.77 13.11 -3.85
N LEU A 152 -5.07 11.98 -3.91
CA LEU A 152 -3.96 11.79 -4.84
C LEU A 152 -4.41 11.96 -6.29
N ASN A 153 -5.50 11.31 -6.67
CA ASN A 153 -6.08 11.37 -8.01
C ASN A 153 -6.45 12.79 -8.44
N ARG A 154 -6.84 13.64 -7.48
CA ARG A 154 -7.25 15.02 -7.75
C ARG A 154 -6.10 16.00 -7.73
N GLU A 155 -5.17 15.89 -6.79
CA GLU A 155 -4.21 16.96 -6.48
C GLU A 155 -2.76 16.64 -6.84
N ARG A 156 -2.51 15.44 -7.37
CA ARG A 156 -1.23 15.04 -7.92
C ARG A 156 -1.39 14.84 -9.43
N GLU A 157 -0.26 14.77 -10.12
CA GLU A 157 -0.18 14.50 -11.55
C GLU A 157 0.84 13.40 -11.79
N HIS A 158 0.67 12.68 -12.90
CA HIS A 158 1.65 11.71 -13.40
C HIS A 158 2.05 10.65 -12.36
N LEU A 159 1.06 10.20 -11.57
CA LEU A 159 1.24 9.06 -10.67
C LEU A 159 1.08 7.74 -11.43
N VAL A 160 1.72 6.70 -10.93
CA VAL A 160 1.50 5.32 -11.35
C VAL A 160 0.71 4.58 -10.28
N PHE A 161 -0.44 4.01 -10.63
CA PHE A 161 -1.24 3.16 -9.75
C PHE A 161 -1.09 1.70 -10.17
N MET A 162 -0.56 0.85 -9.28
CA MET A 162 -0.46 -0.59 -9.48
C MET A 162 -1.57 -1.30 -8.72
N LEU A 163 -2.52 -1.85 -9.49
CA LEU A 163 -3.75 -2.45 -9.00
C LEU A 163 -3.73 -3.97 -9.23
N TRP A 164 -3.20 -4.69 -8.26
CA TRP A 164 -3.03 -6.14 -8.33
C TRP A 164 -4.22 -6.87 -7.71
N GLY A 165 -5.00 -7.55 -8.54
CA GLY A 165 -6.19 -8.28 -8.14
C GLY A 165 -7.47 -7.44 -8.11
N SER A 166 -8.61 -8.14 -8.04
CA SER A 166 -9.92 -7.53 -8.26
C SER A 166 -10.29 -6.46 -7.22
N TYR A 167 -9.81 -6.60 -5.98
CA TYR A 167 -10.05 -5.61 -4.93
C TYR A 167 -9.39 -4.28 -5.25
N ALA A 168 -8.08 -4.28 -5.53
CA ALA A 168 -7.34 -3.07 -5.89
C ALA A 168 -7.90 -2.43 -7.17
N GLN A 169 -8.27 -3.25 -8.16
CA GLN A 169 -8.90 -2.78 -9.41
C GLN A 169 -10.23 -2.06 -9.16
N ARG A 170 -11.11 -2.60 -8.30
CA ARG A 170 -12.36 -1.92 -7.92
C ARG A 170 -12.11 -0.58 -7.26
N LYS A 171 -11.13 -0.51 -6.34
CA LYS A 171 -10.76 0.72 -5.64
C LYS A 171 -10.20 1.79 -6.59
N GLY A 172 -9.54 1.36 -7.66
CA GLY A 172 -8.96 2.24 -8.66
C GLY A 172 -9.89 2.68 -9.79
N LEU A 173 -11.17 2.29 -9.80
CA LEU A 173 -12.13 2.69 -10.84
C LEU A 173 -12.33 4.22 -10.94
N VAL A 174 -12.04 4.94 -9.86
CA VAL A 174 -12.17 6.41 -9.79
C VAL A 174 -10.96 7.15 -10.34
N ILE A 175 -9.86 6.45 -10.67
CA ILE A 175 -8.60 7.06 -11.08
C ILE A 175 -8.74 7.64 -12.51
N ASP A 176 -8.26 8.86 -12.71
CA ASP A 176 -8.24 9.52 -14.02
C ASP A 176 -7.05 9.01 -14.86
N HIS A 177 -7.35 8.20 -15.87
CA HIS A 177 -6.36 7.62 -16.78
C HIS A 177 -5.72 8.65 -17.73
N GLN A 178 -6.26 9.87 -17.86
CA GLN A 178 -5.62 10.94 -18.64
C GLN A 178 -4.50 11.61 -17.85
N ARG A 179 -4.60 11.60 -16.52
CA ARG A 179 -3.64 12.24 -15.59
C ARG A 179 -2.61 11.26 -15.06
N HIS A 180 -2.96 9.98 -15.00
CA HIS A 180 -2.19 8.95 -14.31
C HIS A 180 -2.07 7.68 -15.14
N LEU A 181 -0.98 6.94 -14.90
CA LEU A 181 -0.84 5.59 -15.42
C LEU A 181 -1.49 4.60 -14.47
N VAL A 182 -2.41 3.78 -14.97
CA VAL A 182 -3.01 2.68 -14.21
C VAL A 182 -2.55 1.35 -14.77
N LEU A 183 -1.88 0.56 -13.94
CA LEU A 183 -1.33 -0.76 -14.27
C LEU A 183 -2.12 -1.83 -13.50
N GLN A 184 -2.88 -2.65 -14.22
CA GLN A 184 -3.76 -3.67 -13.64
C GLN A 184 -3.28 -5.08 -14.01
N SER A 185 -3.26 -5.98 -13.03
CA SER A 185 -2.95 -7.39 -13.28
C SER A 185 -3.58 -8.29 -12.21
N ALA A 186 -3.41 -9.61 -12.33
CA ALA A 186 -3.81 -10.54 -11.28
C ALA A 186 -3.03 -10.29 -9.97
N HIS A 187 -3.54 -10.76 -8.83
CA HIS A 187 -2.83 -10.61 -7.56
C HIS A 187 -1.54 -11.47 -7.53
N PRO A 188 -0.45 -11.04 -6.87
CA PRO A 188 0.79 -11.82 -6.72
C PRO A 188 0.65 -13.07 -5.84
N SER A 189 -0.54 -13.39 -5.35
CA SER A 189 -0.76 -14.58 -4.53
C SER A 189 -0.52 -15.84 -5.36
N PRO A 190 0.03 -16.93 -4.79
CA PRO A 190 0.17 -18.21 -5.50
C PRO A 190 -1.11 -18.69 -6.19
N LEU A 191 -2.28 -18.33 -5.67
CA LEU A 191 -3.59 -18.68 -6.24
C LEU A 191 -3.87 -18.04 -7.61
N SER A 192 -3.20 -16.93 -7.92
CA SER A 192 -3.51 -16.11 -9.10
C SER A 192 -2.28 -15.64 -9.88
N ALA A 193 -1.07 -15.77 -9.36
CA ALA A 193 0.13 -15.16 -9.96
C ALA A 193 0.37 -15.64 -11.41
N TYR A 194 0.19 -16.93 -11.66
CA TYR A 194 0.31 -17.55 -12.99
C TYR A 194 -0.82 -17.17 -13.96
N ARG A 195 -1.89 -16.52 -13.47
CA ARG A 195 -3.04 -16.10 -14.29
C ARG A 195 -2.93 -14.67 -14.80
N GLY A 196 -1.75 -14.06 -14.69
CA GLY A 196 -1.47 -12.75 -15.27
C GLY A 196 -0.73 -11.76 -14.36
N PHE A 197 -0.21 -12.19 -13.19
CA PHE A 197 0.75 -11.36 -12.46
C PHE A 197 2.13 -11.48 -13.11
N PHE A 198 2.60 -12.70 -13.39
CA PHE A 198 3.89 -12.90 -14.03
C PHE A 198 3.88 -12.45 -15.50
N GLY A 199 4.95 -11.77 -15.93
CA GLY A 199 5.10 -11.21 -17.27
C GLY A 199 4.27 -9.94 -17.52
N ASN A 200 3.83 -9.26 -16.46
CA ASN A 200 3.05 -8.03 -16.59
C ASN A 200 3.96 -6.81 -16.84
N HIS A 201 5.24 -6.92 -16.48
CA HIS A 201 6.26 -5.89 -16.66
C HIS A 201 5.90 -4.54 -16.02
N HIS A 202 5.19 -4.54 -14.89
CA HIS A 202 4.71 -3.31 -14.25
C HIS A 202 5.86 -2.44 -13.73
N PHE A 203 6.98 -3.01 -13.30
CA PHE A 203 8.08 -2.26 -12.68
C PHE A 203 8.86 -1.44 -13.72
N SER A 204 9.19 -2.05 -14.86
CA SER A 204 9.80 -1.37 -16.00
C SER A 204 8.85 -0.32 -16.62
N ARG A 205 7.57 -0.67 -16.82
CA ARG A 205 6.55 0.27 -17.33
C ARG A 205 6.33 1.47 -16.41
N ALA A 206 6.32 1.26 -15.10
CA ALA A 206 6.23 2.35 -14.14
C ALA A 206 7.43 3.30 -14.24
N ASN A 207 8.65 2.75 -14.31
CA ASN A 207 9.86 3.56 -14.44
C ASN A 207 9.90 4.33 -15.76
N GLN A 208 9.49 3.71 -16.88
CA GLN A 208 9.39 4.38 -18.17
C GLN A 208 8.43 5.58 -18.09
N TYR A 209 7.22 5.37 -17.54
CA TYR A 209 6.25 6.45 -17.40
C TYR A 209 6.74 7.59 -16.51
N LEU A 210 7.41 7.28 -15.39
CA LEU A 210 8.01 8.31 -14.54
C LEU A 210 9.06 9.11 -15.32
N GLN A 211 9.93 8.45 -16.07
CA GLN A 211 10.96 9.10 -16.88
C GLN A 211 10.36 9.98 -17.98
N ASP A 212 9.33 9.51 -18.68
CA ASP A 212 8.64 10.27 -19.73
C ASP A 212 8.01 11.57 -19.19
N HIS A 213 7.70 11.61 -17.89
CA HIS A 213 7.16 12.78 -17.19
C HIS A 213 8.21 13.51 -16.33
N GLY A 214 9.51 13.30 -16.59
CA GLY A 214 10.59 14.02 -15.94
C GLY A 214 10.80 13.67 -14.46
N GLN A 215 10.22 12.57 -13.97
CA GLN A 215 10.40 12.08 -12.61
C GLN A 215 11.52 11.04 -12.55
N SER A 216 12.25 11.00 -11.43
CA SER A 216 13.26 9.96 -11.23
C SER A 216 12.61 8.58 -11.08
N PRO A 217 13.16 7.54 -11.76
CA PRO A 217 12.66 6.17 -11.64
C PRO A 217 12.84 5.62 -10.22
N ILE A 218 12.10 4.57 -9.90
CA ILE A 218 12.25 3.81 -8.66
C ILE A 218 13.37 2.78 -8.82
N ASN A 219 14.23 2.68 -7.83
CA ASN A 219 15.13 1.54 -7.66
C ASN A 219 14.38 0.43 -6.91
N TRP A 220 13.79 -0.49 -7.68
CA TRP A 220 12.99 -1.64 -7.21
C TRP A 220 13.87 -2.70 -6.50
#